data_AF-B2JR64-F1
#
_entry.id   AF-B2JR64-F1
#
_cell.length_a   1.000
_cell.length_b   1.000
_cell.length_c   1.000
_cell.angle_alpha   90.00
_cell.angle_beta   90.00
_cell.angle_gamma   90.00
#
_symmetry.space_group_name_H-M   'P 1'
#
loop_
_entity.id
_entity.type
_entity.pdbx_description
1 polymer ?
#
loop_
_entity_poly.entity_id
_entity_poly.type
_entity_poly.pdbx_seq_one_letter_code
_entity_poly.pdbx_strand_id
1 'polypeptide(L)'
;MKTFDQRYAPGQIHANWFKRGSAITALNGALRLSYRDGSLDWLLGDAPKVSVALHEGGCHVLPYEAFVEIIATGESAAIARIDAGPDNSSIAARAVRWCVSMAGFNGARLRRS
;
A
#
# COMPACT_ATOMS: atom_id res chain seq x y z
N MET A 1 2.13 11.03 -14.83
CA MET A 1 0.91 10.24 -15.15
C MET A 1 -0.21 10.76 -14.25
N LYS A 2 -1.43 11.00 -14.78
CA LYS A 2 -2.50 11.70 -14.04
C LYS A 2 -3.05 10.83 -12.91
N THR A 3 -3.45 11.46 -11.81
CA THR A 3 -4.20 10.81 -10.73
C THR A 3 -5.52 10.26 -11.27
N PHE A 4 -5.86 9.02 -10.94
CA PHE A 4 -7.12 8.40 -11.35
C PHE A 4 -7.73 7.57 -10.23
N ASP A 5 -9.04 7.43 -10.28
CA ASP A 5 -9.80 6.61 -9.34
C ASP A 5 -10.08 5.27 -9.99
N GLN A 6 -9.81 4.20 -9.25
CA GLN A 6 -10.04 2.83 -9.68
C GLN A 6 -10.91 2.10 -8.67
N ARG A 7 -11.90 1.37 -9.19
CA ARG A 7 -12.77 0.50 -8.40
C ARG A 7 -12.20 -0.91 -8.37
N TYR A 8 -12.11 -1.49 -7.17
CA TYR A 8 -11.63 -2.83 -6.91
C TYR A 8 -12.79 -3.68 -6.41
N ALA A 9 -13.20 -4.68 -7.20
CA ALA A 9 -14.20 -5.64 -6.77
C ALA A 9 -13.59 -6.66 -5.79
N PRO A 10 -14.34 -7.12 -4.78
CA PRO A 10 -13.89 -8.19 -3.89
C PRO A 10 -13.60 -9.46 -4.70
N GLY A 11 -12.54 -10.17 -4.33
CA GLY A 11 -12.09 -11.38 -5.03
C GLY A 11 -11.26 -11.14 -6.30
N GLN A 12 -11.09 -9.89 -6.75
CA GLN A 12 -10.19 -9.56 -7.86
C GLN A 12 -8.84 -9.08 -7.37
N ILE A 13 -7.79 -9.57 -8.02
CA ILE A 13 -6.42 -9.11 -7.82
C ILE A 13 -6.06 -8.19 -8.98
N HIS A 14 -5.70 -6.96 -8.66
CA HIS A 14 -5.21 -6.00 -9.63
C HIS A 14 -3.73 -5.78 -9.38
N ALA A 15 -2.89 -6.11 -10.35
CA ALA A 15 -1.45 -6.00 -10.22
C ALA A 15 -0.88 -5.05 -11.27
N ASN A 16 -0.03 -4.11 -10.85
CA ASN A 16 0.64 -3.21 -11.78
C ASN A 16 1.99 -2.73 -11.23
N TRP A 17 2.83 -2.21 -12.12
CA TRP A 17 4.08 -1.55 -11.78
C TRP A 17 3.83 -0.11 -11.38
N PHE A 18 4.39 0.29 -10.25
CA PHE A 18 4.33 1.66 -9.74
C PHE A 18 5.72 2.19 -9.50
N LYS A 19 5.89 3.49 -9.78
CA LYS A 19 7.15 4.17 -9.57
C LYS A 19 7.30 4.56 -8.10
N ARG A 20 8.54 4.81 -7.69
CA ARG A 20 8.83 5.38 -6.38
C ARG A 20 8.05 6.67 -6.18
N GLY A 21 7.41 6.82 -5.03
CA GLY A 21 6.61 8.00 -4.71
C GLY A 21 5.19 7.97 -5.27
N SER A 22 4.77 6.92 -5.99
CA SER A 22 3.34 6.72 -6.25
C SER A 22 2.58 6.55 -4.93
N ALA A 23 1.41 7.16 -4.83
CA ALA A 23 0.55 7.12 -3.65
C ALA A 23 -0.75 6.41 -3.97
N ILE A 24 -1.15 5.50 -3.08
CA ILE A 24 -2.40 4.76 -3.18
C ILE A 24 -3.23 5.13 -1.96
N THR A 25 -4.38 5.76 -2.20
CA THR A 25 -5.31 6.19 -1.15
C THR A 25 -6.60 5.40 -1.25
N ALA A 26 -7.04 4.77 -0.16
CA ALA A 26 -8.36 4.16 -0.09
C ALA A 26 -9.39 5.26 0.12
N LEU A 27 -10.20 5.55 -0.90
CA LEU A 27 -11.29 6.53 -0.81
C LEU A 27 -12.53 5.93 -0.14
N ASN A 28 -12.79 4.64 -0.38
CA ASN A 28 -13.92 3.93 0.19
C ASN A 28 -13.57 2.44 0.32
N GLY A 29 -13.93 1.83 1.44
CA GLY A 29 -13.68 0.43 1.73
C GLY A 29 -12.24 0.13 2.16
N ALA A 30 -11.95 -1.16 2.34
CA ALA A 30 -10.66 -1.64 2.78
C ALA A 30 -9.91 -2.35 1.64
N LEU A 31 -8.62 -2.04 1.52
CA LEU A 31 -7.71 -2.59 0.54
C LEU A 31 -6.54 -3.27 1.25
N ARG A 32 -6.01 -4.33 0.65
CA ARG A 32 -4.69 -4.86 0.97
C ARG A 32 -3.77 -4.62 -0.22
N LEU A 33 -2.66 -3.97 0.06
CA LEU A 33 -1.56 -3.77 -0.87
C LEU A 33 -0.50 -4.80 -0.55
N SER A 34 -0.08 -5.58 -1.53
CA SER A 34 1.09 -6.46 -1.43
C SER A 34 2.06 -6.05 -2.50
N TYR A 35 3.29 -5.70 -2.14
CA TYR A 35 4.27 -5.24 -3.12
C TYR A 35 5.66 -5.79 -2.88
N ARG A 36 6.39 -5.95 -3.99
CA ARG A 36 7.78 -6.38 -4.00
C ARG A 36 8.64 -5.30 -4.65
N ASP A 37 9.86 -5.14 -4.15
CA ASP A 37 10.83 -4.21 -4.72
C ASP A 37 11.23 -4.66 -6.13
N GLY A 38 11.11 -3.75 -7.10
CA GLY A 38 11.47 -4.03 -8.49
C GLY A 38 12.96 -4.26 -8.71
N SER A 39 13.82 -3.72 -7.86
CA SER A 39 15.26 -4.01 -7.90
C SER A 39 15.58 -5.46 -7.52
N LEU A 40 14.63 -6.16 -6.91
CA LEU A 40 14.74 -7.55 -6.47
C LEU A 40 13.98 -8.52 -7.38
N ASP A 41 13.48 -8.09 -8.55
CA ASP A 41 12.70 -8.96 -9.43
C ASP A 41 13.49 -10.19 -9.94
N TRP A 42 14.83 -10.12 -9.93
CA TRP A 42 15.73 -11.24 -10.23
C TRP A 42 15.65 -12.39 -9.23
N LEU A 43 15.14 -12.14 -8.00
CA LEU A 43 14.86 -13.17 -7.00
C LEU A 43 13.53 -13.91 -7.27
N LEU A 44 12.75 -13.47 -8.27
CA LEU A 44 11.49 -14.11 -8.67
C LEU A 44 10.56 -14.35 -7.47
N GLY A 45 10.28 -15.62 -7.16
CA GLY A 45 9.39 -16.02 -6.06
C GLY A 45 9.97 -15.80 -4.66
N ASP A 46 11.30 -15.68 -4.54
CA ASP A 46 11.99 -15.51 -3.26
C ASP A 46 12.12 -14.04 -2.84
N ALA A 47 11.70 -13.11 -3.71
CA ALA A 47 11.73 -11.68 -3.40
C ALA A 47 10.83 -11.38 -2.18
N PRO A 48 11.32 -10.64 -1.17
CA PRO A 48 10.53 -10.29 0.00
C PRO A 48 9.33 -9.43 -0.41
N LYS A 49 8.14 -9.83 0.07
CA LYS A 49 6.90 -9.08 -0.15
C LYS A 49 6.53 -8.31 1.11
N VAL A 50 6.13 -7.06 0.91
CA VAL A 50 5.56 -6.21 1.95
C VAL A 50 4.05 -6.20 1.78
N SER A 51 3.31 -6.42 2.86
CA SER A 51 1.85 -6.33 2.88
C SER A 51 1.38 -5.20 3.79
N VAL A 52 0.51 -4.34 3.27
CA VAL A 52 -0.05 -3.19 3.97
C VAL A 52 -1.57 -3.25 3.85
N ALA A 53 -2.26 -3.20 4.99
CA ALA A 53 -3.70 -3.01 5.03
C ALA A 53 -4.00 -1.50 5.00
N LEU A 54 -4.88 -1.10 4.09
CA LEU A 54 -5.31 0.28 3.92
C LEU A 54 -6.81 0.36 4.15
N HIS A 55 -7.20 1.03 5.24
CA HIS A 55 -8.61 1.32 5.52
C HIS A 55 -9.04 2.61 4.83
N GLU A 56 -10.34 2.86 4.79
CA GLU A 56 -10.92 4.08 4.23
C GLU A 56 -10.25 5.34 4.79
N GLY A 57 -9.89 6.27 3.91
CA GLY A 57 -9.12 7.48 4.22
C GLY A 57 -7.60 7.26 4.38
N GLY A 58 -7.15 6.00 4.45
CA GLY A 58 -5.74 5.65 4.52
C GLY A 58 -5.01 5.92 3.21
N CYS A 59 -3.76 6.37 3.30
CA CYS A 59 -2.88 6.58 2.16
C CYS A 59 -1.54 5.89 2.40
N HIS A 60 -1.07 5.16 1.40
CA HIS A 60 0.24 4.52 1.39
C HIS A 60 1.07 5.03 0.22
N VAL A 61 2.26 5.53 0.50
CA VAL A 61 3.22 6.00 -0.51
C VAL A 61 4.30 4.94 -0.69
N LEU A 62 4.57 4.57 -1.93
CA LEU A 62 5.56 3.56 -2.24
C LEU A 62 6.99 4.11 -2.04
N PRO A 63 7.80 3.47 -1.18
CA PRO A 63 9.16 3.95 -0.88
C PRO A 63 10.16 3.74 -2.03
N TYR A 64 9.88 2.78 -2.92
CA TYR A 64 10.69 2.39 -4.07
C TYR A 64 9.80 1.98 -5.24
N GLU A 65 10.40 1.77 -6.41
CA GLU A 65 9.70 1.21 -7.57
C GLU A 65 9.32 -0.25 -7.27
N ALA A 66 8.05 -0.59 -7.43
CA ALA A 66 7.52 -1.86 -6.94
C ALA A 66 6.43 -2.41 -7.85
N PHE A 67 6.37 -3.74 -7.93
CA PHE A 67 5.20 -4.43 -8.45
C PHE A 67 4.20 -4.58 -7.32
N VAL A 68 3.03 -3.96 -7.47
CA VAL A 68 2.01 -3.87 -6.42
C VAL A 68 0.77 -4.63 -6.85
N GLU A 69 0.32 -5.52 -5.98
CA GLU A 69 -0.95 -6.23 -6.03
C GLU A 69 -1.93 -5.56 -5.06
N ILE A 70 -3.10 -5.19 -5.56
CA ILE A 70 -4.16 -4.50 -4.83
C ILE A 70 -5.39 -5.38 -4.82
N ILE A 71 -5.92 -5.64 -3.62
CA ILE A 71 -7.08 -6.50 -3.41
C ILE A 71 -8.05 -5.79 -2.46
N ALA A 72 -9.33 -5.74 -2.81
CA ALA A 72 -10.38 -5.33 -1.89
C ALA A 72 -10.62 -6.44 -0.85
N THR A 73 -10.51 -6.12 0.44
CA THR A 73 -10.64 -7.10 1.53
C THR A 73 -12.00 -7.08 2.22
N GLY A 74 -12.87 -6.12 1.89
CA GLY A 74 -14.23 -6.06 2.41
C GLY A 74 -15.24 -6.86 1.58
N GLU A 75 -16.48 -6.93 2.07
CA GLU A 75 -17.61 -7.56 1.35
C GLU A 75 -18.08 -6.74 0.14
N SER A 76 -17.77 -5.44 0.14
CA SER A 76 -18.13 -4.50 -0.93
C SER A 76 -16.92 -4.06 -1.73
N ALA A 77 -17.16 -3.53 -2.93
CA ALA A 77 -16.11 -2.96 -3.76
C ALA A 77 -15.45 -1.77 -3.06
N ALA A 78 -14.12 -1.73 -3.11
CA ALA A 78 -13.33 -0.61 -2.61
C ALA A 78 -12.99 0.35 -3.76
N ILE A 79 -12.82 1.63 -3.45
CA ILE A 79 -12.38 2.65 -4.41
C ILE A 79 -11.03 3.16 -3.93
N ALA A 80 -10.02 3.10 -4.80
CA ALA A 80 -8.73 3.70 -4.52
C ALA A 80 -8.45 4.83 -5.50
N ARG A 81 -7.81 5.88 -5.00
CA ARG A 81 -7.17 6.90 -5.82
C ARG A 81 -5.70 6.54 -5.96
N ILE A 82 -5.27 6.39 -7.20
CA ILE A 82 -3.88 6.17 -7.56
C ILE A 82 -3.29 7.48 -8.04
N ASP A 83 -2.28 7.95 -7.34
CA ASP A 83 -1.36 8.98 -7.81
C ASP A 83 -0.08 8.29 -8.28
N ALA A 84 0.28 8.48 -9.55
CA ALA A 84 1.47 7.85 -10.12
C ALA A 84 2.79 8.42 -9.56
N GLY A 85 2.74 9.43 -8.68
CA GLY A 85 3.92 10.08 -8.13
C GLY A 85 4.53 11.05 -9.15
N PRO A 86 5.50 11.88 -8.70
CA PRO A 86 6.13 12.86 -9.56
C PRO A 86 6.83 12.14 -10.72
N ASP A 87 6.48 12.55 -11.94
CA ASP A 87 7.40 12.40 -13.05
C ASP A 87 8.71 13.08 -12.65
N ASN A 88 9.82 12.42 -12.92
CA ASN A 88 11.20 12.84 -12.63
C ASN A 88 11.60 14.22 -13.21
N SER A 89 10.65 15.01 -13.71
CA SER A 89 10.79 16.40 -14.17
C SER A 89 10.66 17.44 -13.04
N SER A 90 10.05 17.11 -11.89
CA SER A 90 9.90 18.09 -10.80
C SER A 90 9.96 17.46 -9.40
N ILE A 91 11.12 17.58 -8.78
CA ILE A 91 11.32 17.36 -7.36
C ILE A 91 10.60 18.50 -6.62
N ALA A 92 9.36 18.28 -6.17
CA ALA A 92 8.76 19.06 -5.08
C ALA A 92 7.49 18.39 -4.50
N ALA A 93 7.57 18.10 -3.20
CA ALA A 93 6.47 18.18 -2.22
C ALA A 93 5.23 17.26 -2.37
N ARG A 94 5.21 16.17 -1.58
CA ARG A 94 4.22 15.98 -0.48
C ARG A 94 4.50 14.69 0.29
N ALA A 95 5.38 14.78 1.29
CA ALA A 95 5.40 13.80 2.36
C ALA A 95 4.24 14.13 3.32
N VAL A 96 3.12 13.43 3.19
CA VAL A 96 2.09 13.43 4.24
C VAL A 96 2.45 12.35 5.25
N ARG A 97 2.99 12.82 6.38
CA ARG A 97 3.25 12.09 7.63
C ARG A 97 1.93 11.58 8.21
N TRP A 98 1.82 10.27 8.48
CA TRP A 98 0.99 9.77 9.58
C TRP A 98 1.66 8.55 10.27
N CYS A 99 1.88 8.72 11.57
CA CYS A 99 2.15 7.67 12.52
C CYS A 99 0.83 7.00 12.89
N VAL A 100 0.81 5.67 12.99
CA VAL A 100 -0.15 4.98 13.86
C VAL A 100 0.65 4.18 14.88
N SER A 101 0.41 4.57 16.14
CA SER A 101 0.92 3.99 17.36
C SER A 101 0.52 2.52 17.46
N MET A 102 1.49 1.61 17.65
CA MET A 102 1.20 0.29 18.22
C MET A 102 1.04 0.44 19.74
N ALA A 103 -0.13 0.91 20.17
CA ALA A 103 -0.55 0.80 21.56
C ALA A 103 -1.28 -0.53 21.76
N GLY A 104 -0.61 -1.45 22.46
CA GLY A 104 -1.26 -2.42 23.34
C GLY A 104 -1.86 -3.65 22.68
N PHE A 105 -1.04 -4.67 22.43
CA PHE A 105 -1.50 -6.05 22.64
C PHE A 105 -0.98 -6.56 23.98
N ASN A 106 -1.97 -6.79 24.84
CA ASN A 106 -1.95 -7.24 26.21
C ASN A 106 -1.01 -8.42 26.51
N GLY A 107 -0.37 -8.32 27.69
CA GLY A 107 -0.62 -9.26 28.77
C GLY A 107 0.10 -10.61 28.72
N ALA A 108 1.33 -10.63 29.21
CA ALA A 108 1.89 -11.84 29.81
C ALA A 108 2.76 -11.47 31.03
N ARG A 109 2.11 -11.21 32.16
CA ARG A 109 2.76 -11.37 33.47
C ARG A 109 2.94 -12.87 33.71
N LEU A 110 4.15 -13.38 33.49
CA LEU A 110 4.58 -14.64 34.09
C LEU A 110 5.62 -14.34 35.17
N ARG A 111 5.07 -14.15 36.37
CA ARG A 111 5.46 -14.78 37.65
C ARG A 111 6.97 -14.96 37.90
N ARG A 112 7.48 -14.14 38.84
CA ARG A 112 8.75 -14.31 39.56
C ARG A 112 8.85 -15.70 40.19
N SER A 113 10.06 -16.26 40.13
CA SER A 113 10.66 -17.01 41.25
C SER A 113 11.80 -16.20 41.82
#